data_AF-A0A1D2N984-F1
#
_entry.id   AF-A0A1D2N984-F1
#
_cell.length_a   1.000
_cell.length_b   1.000
_cell.length_c   1.000
_cell.angle_alpha   90.00
_cell.angle_beta   90.00
_cell.angle_gamma   90.00
#
_symmetry.space_group_name_H-M   'P 1'
#
loop_
_entity.id
_entity.type
_entity.pdbx_description
1 polymer ?
#
loop_
_entity_poly.entity_id
_entity_poly.type
_entity_poly.pdbx_seq_one_letter_code
_entity_poly.pdbx_strand_id
1 'polypeptide(L)'
;MDVDLPEYQGEPDQVSRLKCQSAFEIIKRPVIVEDTSLCFNALGGLPGPYIKCFLKKVGSEGLFKLLHGFDDHSAVAVASIAYCDGNINKIKIFKGMTTGRIVSRGSQGFGWNVWPFLPDGCDKTYAEMSADEKNEISHRKRAVEAMRKIIFLIILSTLHHITATVFTLEAFFLADAINPTNGESRDKPRGPVAVITFSQRAVRAARRVDQRNICTTFTSLRKVQLREDAELTEMSQTQDKPEIVFVTGNKDKLREVTQILGEGFPFKITNQDIDLPEYQGEPDEVSRLKCQSAYEIIKRPVIVEDTCLCFNAMEGLPGPYIKWFLKKIGSEGLFKMLHGFDDHSAFALASFAYCSGNVEEIEIFKGITNGTIVRPRGSQGFGWDVCFKPDGYEQTYAEMSAEAKNEISHRKRAVEAMRTYFLENNASHNNVS
;
A
#
# COMPACT_ATOMS: atom_id res chain seq x y z
N MET A 1 22.10 7.49 -8.59
CA MET A 1 22.10 6.18 -7.93
C MET A 1 20.80 5.56 -8.34
N ASP A 2 20.87 4.50 -9.13
CA ASP A 2 19.67 3.76 -9.51
C ASP A 2 19.29 2.91 -8.29
N VAL A 3 18.14 3.23 -7.71
CA VAL A 3 17.56 2.50 -6.58
C VAL A 3 16.30 1.87 -7.10
N ASP A 4 16.20 0.56 -6.96
CA ASP A 4 14.97 -0.15 -7.27
C ASP A 4 13.95 0.16 -6.16
N LEU A 5 12.85 0.82 -6.54
CA LEU A 5 11.80 1.23 -5.61
C LEU A 5 10.55 0.41 -5.89
N PRO A 6 9.84 -0.05 -4.85
CA PRO A 6 8.56 -0.70 -5.06
C PRO A 6 7.59 0.21 -5.81
N GLU A 7 6.85 -0.39 -6.74
CA GLU A 7 5.73 0.27 -7.40
C GLU A 7 4.49 0.15 -6.50
N TYR A 8 3.87 1.26 -6.16
CA TYR A 8 2.71 1.29 -5.25
C TYR A 8 1.42 1.57 -6.00
N GLN A 9 0.32 0.99 -5.54
CA GLN A 9 -1.03 1.35 -6.00
C GLN A 9 -1.57 2.53 -5.19
N GLY A 10 -2.41 3.35 -5.82
CA GLY A 10 -3.02 4.51 -5.18
C GLY A 10 -3.39 5.62 -6.16
N GLU A 11 -3.74 6.77 -5.60
CA GLU A 11 -3.80 8.02 -6.37
C GLU A 11 -2.37 8.52 -6.67
N PRO A 12 -2.15 9.30 -7.74
CA PRO A 12 -0.79 9.73 -8.16
C PRO A 12 0.07 10.36 -7.05
N ASP A 13 -0.54 11.16 -6.18
CA ASP A 13 0.16 11.78 -5.04
C ASP A 13 0.56 10.80 -3.96
N GLN A 14 -0.29 9.80 -3.73
CA GLN A 14 -0.04 8.77 -2.74
C GLN A 14 1.11 7.89 -3.22
N VAL A 15 1.09 7.49 -4.50
CA VAL A 15 2.16 6.69 -5.11
C VAL A 15 3.50 7.42 -5.04
N SER A 16 3.55 8.68 -5.50
CA SER A 16 4.78 9.48 -5.44
C SER A 16 5.28 9.71 -4.01
N ARG A 17 4.37 9.89 -3.04
CA ARG A 17 4.72 9.99 -1.61
C ARG A 17 5.33 8.70 -1.08
N LEU A 18 4.67 7.55 -1.30
CA LEU A 18 5.15 6.24 -0.84
C LEU A 18 6.53 5.93 -1.44
N LYS A 19 6.71 6.14 -2.76
CA LYS A 19 8.02 5.97 -3.40
C LYS A 19 9.08 6.88 -2.78
N CYS A 20 8.74 8.13 -2.46
CA CYS A 20 9.66 9.06 -1.79
C CYS A 20 10.02 8.61 -0.37
N GLN A 21 9.08 8.02 0.37
CA GLN A 21 9.33 7.42 1.68
C GLN A 21 10.33 6.26 1.57
N SER A 22 10.07 5.31 0.68
CA SER A 22 10.95 4.15 0.47
C SER A 22 12.34 4.56 -0.03
N ALA A 23 12.41 5.53 -0.96
CA ALA A 23 13.67 6.09 -1.43
C ALA A 23 14.47 6.75 -0.29
N PHE A 24 13.79 7.51 0.58
CA PHE A 24 14.45 8.12 1.73
C PHE A 24 14.94 7.06 2.72
N GLU A 25 14.16 6.00 2.95
CA GLU A 25 14.53 4.91 3.84
C GLU A 25 15.76 4.14 3.37
N ILE A 26 15.96 3.99 2.06
CA ILE A 26 17.14 3.33 1.50
C ILE A 26 18.35 4.27 1.49
N ILE A 27 18.17 5.51 1.00
CA ILE A 27 19.29 6.40 0.69
C ILE A 27 19.75 7.23 1.91
N LYS A 28 18.86 7.44 2.90
CA LYS A 28 19.09 8.17 4.16
C LYS A 28 19.65 9.61 3.96
N ARG A 29 19.29 10.26 2.85
CA ARG A 29 19.63 11.66 2.51
C ARG A 29 18.43 12.32 1.84
N PRO A 30 18.41 13.65 1.63
CA PRO A 30 17.34 14.29 0.88
C PRO A 30 17.13 13.64 -0.49
N VAL A 31 15.87 13.34 -0.83
CA VAL A 31 15.49 12.63 -2.07
C VAL A 31 14.39 13.36 -2.81
N ILE A 32 14.44 13.25 -4.13
CA ILE A 32 13.38 13.68 -5.05
C ILE A 32 12.97 12.45 -5.84
N VAL A 33 11.66 12.21 -5.92
CA VAL A 33 11.06 11.15 -6.74
C VAL A 33 10.04 11.79 -7.66
N GLU A 34 10.08 11.44 -8.94
CA GLU A 34 9.05 11.83 -9.91
C GLU A 34 8.25 10.61 -10.33
N ASP A 35 6.94 10.78 -10.45
CA ASP A 35 6.04 9.76 -10.97
C ASP A 35 5.09 10.40 -11.99
N THR A 36 4.90 9.72 -13.12
CA THR A 36 4.05 10.21 -14.20
C THR A 36 2.81 9.36 -14.35
N SER A 37 1.65 10.00 -14.39
CA SER A 37 0.34 9.38 -14.59
C SER A 37 -0.34 9.91 -15.85
N LEU A 38 -1.16 9.08 -16.48
CA LEU A 38 -2.09 9.51 -17.54
C LEU A 38 -3.51 9.12 -17.13
N CYS A 39 -4.30 10.15 -16.82
CA CYS A 39 -5.60 10.00 -16.18
C CYS A 39 -6.71 10.20 -17.20
N PHE A 40 -7.52 9.18 -17.47
CA PHE A 40 -8.69 9.33 -18.36
C PHE A 40 -9.90 9.75 -17.53
N ASN A 41 -10.56 10.83 -17.93
CA ASN A 41 -11.66 11.41 -17.14
C ASN A 41 -12.86 10.45 -17.07
N ALA A 42 -13.20 9.80 -18.18
CA ALA A 42 -14.24 8.76 -18.23
C ALA A 42 -13.96 7.56 -17.31
N LEU A 43 -12.70 7.31 -16.96
CA LEU A 43 -12.31 6.22 -16.07
C LEU A 43 -12.03 6.69 -14.62
N GLY A 44 -12.52 7.87 -14.25
CA GLY A 44 -12.30 8.44 -12.92
C GLY A 44 -10.81 8.72 -12.61
N GLY A 45 -10.01 8.94 -13.65
CA GLY A 45 -8.57 9.18 -13.57
C GLY A 45 -7.69 7.94 -13.78
N LEU A 46 -8.27 6.77 -14.07
CA LEU A 46 -7.51 5.56 -14.43
C LEU A 46 -7.15 5.56 -15.93
N PRO A 47 -6.11 4.82 -16.37
CA PRO A 47 -5.21 3.97 -15.58
C PRO A 47 -4.28 4.76 -14.66
N GLY A 48 -4.15 6.09 -14.84
CA GLY A 48 -3.47 6.96 -13.88
C GLY A 48 -2.02 6.53 -13.66
N PRO A 49 -1.61 6.21 -12.41
CA PRO A 49 -0.24 5.76 -12.13
C PRO A 49 0.08 4.37 -12.71
N TYR A 50 -0.94 3.61 -13.14
CA TYR A 50 -0.77 2.29 -13.76
C TYR A 50 -0.49 2.39 -15.27
N ILE A 51 -0.38 3.59 -15.84
CA ILE A 51 -0.27 3.81 -17.28
C ILE A 51 0.90 3.02 -17.90
N LYS A 52 2.03 2.88 -17.19
CA LYS A 52 3.17 2.09 -17.64
C LYS A 52 2.81 0.62 -17.86
N CYS A 53 2.09 0.02 -16.92
CA CYS A 53 1.63 -1.37 -17.01
C CYS A 53 0.63 -1.54 -18.15
N PHE A 54 -0.35 -0.63 -18.25
CA PHE A 54 -1.34 -0.65 -19.32
C PHE A 54 -0.72 -0.49 -20.71
N LEU A 55 0.18 0.49 -20.89
CA LEU A 55 0.84 0.70 -22.17
C LEU A 55 1.68 -0.51 -22.59
N LYS A 56 2.34 -1.20 -21.64
CA LYS A 56 3.12 -2.41 -21.91
C LYS A 56 2.24 -3.57 -22.40
N LYS A 57 1.06 -3.74 -21.82
CA LYS A 57 0.16 -4.88 -22.09
C LYS A 57 -0.77 -4.66 -23.29
N VAL A 58 -1.31 -3.46 -23.47
CA VAL A 58 -2.32 -3.21 -24.52
C VAL A 58 -1.87 -2.23 -25.60
N GLY A 59 -0.70 -1.60 -25.43
CA GLY A 59 -0.19 -0.61 -26.37
C GLY A 59 -1.07 0.64 -26.48
N SER A 60 -0.69 1.56 -27.37
CA SER A 60 -1.41 2.83 -27.57
C SER A 60 -2.81 2.62 -28.15
N GLU A 61 -2.97 1.64 -29.05
CA GLU A 61 -4.26 1.30 -29.63
C GLU A 61 -5.21 0.73 -28.56
N GLY A 62 -4.72 -0.18 -27.72
CA GLY A 62 -5.50 -0.72 -26.62
C GLY A 62 -5.93 0.35 -25.63
N LEU A 63 -5.07 1.32 -25.31
CA LEU A 63 -5.44 2.47 -24.48
C LEU A 63 -6.59 3.28 -25.08
N PHE A 64 -6.62 3.47 -26.40
CA PHE A 64 -7.75 4.11 -27.08
C PHE A 64 -9.01 3.24 -27.03
N LYS A 65 -8.88 1.92 -27.22
CA LYS A 65 -9.99 0.96 -27.12
C LYS A 65 -10.65 0.92 -25.74
N LEU A 66 -9.92 1.20 -24.65
CA LEU A 66 -10.51 1.33 -23.31
C LEU A 66 -11.64 2.37 -23.24
N LEU A 67 -11.59 3.39 -24.11
CA LEU A 67 -12.52 4.50 -24.12
C LEU A 67 -13.66 4.32 -25.14
N HIS A 68 -13.66 3.29 -25.98
CA HIS A 68 -14.70 3.07 -27.00
C HIS A 68 -16.13 3.02 -26.43
N GLY A 69 -16.30 2.53 -25.20
CA GLY A 69 -17.59 2.49 -24.52
C GLY A 69 -18.03 3.82 -23.86
N PHE A 70 -17.26 4.89 -24.05
CA PHE A 70 -17.42 6.17 -23.36
C PHE A 70 -17.39 7.34 -24.35
N ASP A 71 -18.27 8.32 -24.17
CA ASP A 71 -18.29 9.52 -25.03
C ASP A 71 -17.10 10.45 -24.72
N ASP A 72 -16.70 10.52 -23.45
CA ASP A 72 -15.62 11.37 -22.98
C ASP A 72 -14.25 10.73 -23.19
N HIS A 73 -13.48 11.31 -24.11
CA HIS A 73 -12.10 10.92 -24.39
C HIS A 73 -11.07 11.88 -23.78
N SER A 74 -11.52 12.83 -22.95
CA SER A 74 -10.62 13.78 -22.30
C SER A 74 -9.72 13.09 -21.27
N ALA A 75 -8.50 13.60 -21.17
CA ALA A 75 -7.47 13.04 -20.32
C ALA A 75 -6.57 14.14 -19.75
N VAL A 76 -5.86 13.78 -18.69
CA VAL A 76 -4.89 14.65 -18.04
C VAL A 76 -3.59 13.91 -17.83
N ALA A 77 -2.50 14.40 -18.42
CA ALA A 77 -1.16 13.96 -18.08
C ALA A 77 -0.71 14.67 -16.79
N VAL A 78 -0.27 13.91 -15.79
CA VAL A 78 0.12 14.41 -14.47
C VAL A 78 1.55 13.99 -14.17
N ALA A 79 2.38 14.93 -13.74
CA ALA A 79 3.68 14.65 -13.13
C ALA A 79 3.59 15.06 -11.66
N SER A 80 3.94 14.14 -10.77
CA SER A 80 4.01 14.38 -9.33
C SER A 80 5.47 14.21 -8.87
N ILE A 81 6.05 15.31 -8.40
CA ILE A 81 7.39 15.33 -7.82
C ILE A 81 7.26 15.36 -6.31
N ALA A 82 7.70 14.30 -5.66
CA ALA A 82 7.78 14.19 -4.21
C ALA A 82 9.19 14.52 -3.71
N TYR A 83 9.28 15.37 -2.70
CA TYR A 83 10.55 15.79 -2.10
C TYR A 83 10.55 15.57 -0.58
N CYS A 84 11.57 14.87 -0.10
CA CYS A 84 11.88 14.67 1.30
C CYS A 84 13.23 15.33 1.62
N ASP A 85 13.25 16.26 2.59
CA ASP A 85 14.44 16.99 3.03
C ASP A 85 15.12 16.37 4.27
N GLY A 86 14.65 15.21 4.72
CA GLY A 86 15.05 14.59 5.98
C GLY A 86 13.88 14.32 6.92
N ASN A 87 12.74 15.01 6.72
CA ASN A 87 11.53 14.78 7.51
C ASN A 87 10.48 13.99 6.72
N ILE A 88 10.43 12.67 6.93
CA ILE A 88 9.52 11.75 6.24
C ILE A 88 8.04 12.07 6.47
N ASN A 89 7.70 12.74 7.58
CA ASN A 89 6.33 13.16 7.90
C ASN A 89 5.92 14.45 7.16
N LYS A 90 6.86 15.13 6.50
CA LYS A 90 6.64 16.41 5.81
C LYS A 90 7.08 16.38 4.35
N ILE A 91 6.84 15.25 3.66
CA ILE A 91 7.09 15.14 2.22
C ILE A 91 6.21 16.14 1.45
N LYS A 92 6.87 16.95 0.62
CA LYS A 92 6.23 17.96 -0.23
C LYS A 92 5.96 17.34 -1.60
N ILE A 93 4.77 17.59 -2.14
CA ILE A 93 4.37 17.13 -3.48
C ILE A 93 4.19 18.36 -4.37
N PHE A 94 4.84 18.34 -5.53
CA PHE A 94 4.70 19.35 -6.57
C PHE A 94 4.09 18.72 -7.80
N LYS A 95 3.00 19.30 -8.30
CA LYS A 95 2.29 18.74 -9.45
C LYS A 95 2.39 19.65 -10.65
N GLY A 96 2.50 19.02 -11.80
CA GLY A 96 2.21 19.64 -13.08
C GLY A 96 1.19 18.81 -13.83
N MET A 97 0.28 19.49 -14.52
CA MET A 97 -0.82 18.87 -15.23
C MET A 97 -0.91 19.46 -16.62
N THR A 98 -1.18 18.63 -17.61
CA THR A 98 -1.54 19.06 -18.96
C THR A 98 -2.83 18.37 -19.35
N THR A 99 -3.84 19.15 -19.72
CA THR A 99 -5.13 18.67 -20.21
C THR A 99 -5.06 18.38 -21.70
N GLY A 100 -5.91 17.48 -22.16
CA GLY A 100 -5.93 17.01 -23.53
C GLY A 100 -6.95 15.91 -23.72
N ARG A 101 -6.73 15.08 -24.74
CA ARG A 101 -7.59 13.95 -25.05
C ARG A 101 -6.80 12.76 -25.60
N ILE A 102 -7.39 11.58 -25.50
CA ILE A 102 -6.86 10.37 -26.12
C ILE A 102 -7.34 10.27 -27.56
N VAL A 103 -6.42 9.94 -28.49
CA VAL A 103 -6.68 9.86 -29.93
C VAL A 103 -6.13 8.56 -30.52
N SER A 104 -6.66 8.12 -31.65
CA SER A 104 -6.27 6.87 -32.31
C SER A 104 -4.93 6.93 -33.08
N ARG A 105 -4.14 8.00 -32.92
CA ARG A 105 -2.83 8.20 -33.57
C ARG A 105 -1.75 8.48 -32.52
N GLY A 106 -0.47 8.49 -32.95
CA GLY A 106 0.67 8.70 -32.05
C GLY A 106 1.32 7.40 -31.55
N SER A 107 1.25 6.33 -32.33
CA SER A 107 1.91 5.03 -32.03
C SER A 107 3.40 4.98 -32.44
N GLN A 108 3.91 6.02 -33.11
CA GLN A 108 5.24 6.04 -33.74
C GLN A 108 6.37 6.51 -32.80
N GLY A 109 6.08 6.75 -31.51
CA GLY A 109 7.07 7.19 -30.53
C GLY A 109 8.00 6.05 -30.07
N PHE A 110 9.21 6.38 -29.61
CA PHE A 110 10.15 5.42 -29.01
C PHE A 110 10.20 5.57 -27.47
N GLY A 111 10.32 4.45 -26.74
CA GLY A 111 10.41 4.43 -25.28
C GLY A 111 9.14 4.91 -24.56
N TRP A 112 9.27 5.75 -23.53
CA TRP A 112 8.13 6.27 -22.74
C TRP A 112 7.23 7.28 -23.47
N ASN A 113 7.49 7.56 -24.75
CA ASN A 113 6.83 8.60 -25.52
C ASN A 113 5.64 8.10 -26.36
N VAL A 114 5.19 6.84 -26.24
CA VAL A 114 4.13 6.27 -27.08
C VAL A 114 2.71 6.58 -26.58
N TRP A 115 2.49 7.78 -26.06
CA TRP A 115 1.20 8.12 -25.47
C TRP A 115 0.26 8.64 -26.56
N PRO A 116 -0.92 8.04 -26.76
CA PRO A 116 -1.96 8.54 -27.65
C PRO A 116 -2.63 9.81 -27.09
N PHE A 117 -1.87 10.71 -26.46
CA PHE A 117 -2.34 11.90 -25.77
C PHE A 117 -2.08 13.14 -26.62
N LEU A 118 -3.15 13.82 -27.01
CA LEU A 118 -3.16 15.09 -27.71
C LEU A 118 -3.43 16.22 -26.69
N PRO A 119 -2.43 17.06 -26.36
CA PRO A 119 -2.64 18.19 -25.46
C PRO A 119 -3.61 19.21 -26.06
N ASP A 120 -4.35 19.91 -25.21
CA ASP A 120 -5.26 20.96 -25.66
C ASP A 120 -4.51 22.07 -26.42
N GLY A 121 -5.10 22.52 -27.52
CA GLY A 121 -4.52 23.57 -28.37
C GLY A 121 -3.32 23.13 -29.20
N CYS A 122 -3.00 21.83 -29.26
CA CYS A 122 -1.92 21.27 -30.06
C CYS A 122 -2.45 20.42 -31.21
N ASP A 123 -1.72 20.37 -32.32
CA ASP A 123 -2.01 19.48 -33.45
C ASP A 123 -1.24 18.15 -33.38
N LYS A 124 -0.16 18.10 -32.59
CA LYS A 124 0.69 16.93 -32.39
C LYS A 124 0.40 16.29 -31.03
N THR A 125 0.36 14.96 -30.99
CA THR A 125 0.40 14.18 -29.76
C THR A 125 1.77 14.28 -29.10
N TYR A 126 1.87 13.92 -27.81
CA TYR A 126 3.17 13.80 -27.13
C TYR A 126 4.14 12.80 -27.78
N ALA A 127 3.64 11.86 -28.58
CA ALA A 127 4.46 10.93 -29.35
C ALA A 127 5.01 11.54 -30.65
N GLU A 128 4.33 12.56 -31.19
CA GLU A 128 4.68 13.24 -32.45
C GLU A 128 5.53 14.50 -32.22
N MET A 129 5.58 15.00 -30.97
CA MET A 129 6.38 16.18 -30.60
C MET A 129 7.86 15.85 -30.45
N SER A 130 8.72 16.80 -30.81
CA SER A 130 10.14 16.78 -30.44
C SER A 130 10.30 16.92 -28.91
N ALA A 131 11.50 16.61 -28.40
CA ALA A 131 11.79 16.78 -26.98
C ALA A 131 11.60 18.25 -26.53
N ASP A 132 12.01 19.22 -27.36
CA ASP A 132 11.89 20.64 -27.06
C ASP A 132 10.44 21.11 -27.08
N GLU A 133 9.67 20.73 -28.11
CA GLU A 133 8.23 21.02 -28.19
C GLU A 133 7.49 20.48 -26.95
N LYS A 134 7.78 19.23 -26.56
CA LYS A 134 7.17 18.60 -25.39
C LYS A 134 7.60 19.29 -24.10
N ASN A 135 8.88 19.62 -23.96
CA ASN A 135 9.40 20.28 -22.77
C ASN A 135 8.68 21.60 -22.51
N GLU A 136 8.33 22.36 -23.55
CA GLU A 136 7.66 23.66 -23.39
C GLU A 136 6.26 23.60 -22.75
N ILE A 137 5.51 22.53 -23.02
CA ILE A 137 4.10 22.41 -22.60
C ILE A 137 3.83 21.31 -21.57
N SER A 138 4.82 20.45 -21.31
CA SER A 138 4.61 19.23 -20.53
C SER A 138 4.27 19.50 -19.06
N HIS A 139 3.43 18.60 -18.54
CA HIS A 139 3.18 18.37 -17.13
C HIS A 139 4.47 18.27 -16.31
N ARG A 140 5.53 17.64 -16.82
CA ARG A 140 6.84 17.58 -16.12
C ARG A 140 7.48 18.96 -15.93
N LYS A 141 7.54 19.80 -16.98
CA LYS A 141 8.03 21.19 -16.85
C LYS A 141 7.22 21.95 -15.79
N ARG A 142 5.89 21.84 -15.85
CA ARG A 142 4.99 22.50 -14.88
C ARG A 142 5.26 22.04 -13.43
N ALA A 143 5.52 20.74 -13.22
CA ALA A 143 5.87 20.19 -11.91
C ALA A 143 7.21 20.72 -11.40
N VAL A 144 8.23 20.76 -12.27
CA VAL A 144 9.55 21.32 -11.96
C VAL A 144 9.47 22.82 -11.66
N GLU A 145 8.67 23.59 -12.40
CA GLU A 145 8.45 25.01 -12.13
C GLU A 145 7.76 25.23 -10.78
N ALA A 146 6.76 24.41 -10.45
CA ALA A 146 6.10 24.45 -9.14
C ALA A 146 7.09 24.17 -8.00
N MET A 147 7.94 23.15 -8.18
CA MET A 147 9.01 22.82 -7.23
C MET A 147 10.02 23.97 -7.09
N ARG A 148 10.50 24.52 -8.21
CA ARG A 148 11.50 25.60 -8.24
C ARG A 148 11.03 26.82 -7.47
N LYS A 149 9.76 27.22 -7.64
CA LYS A 149 9.16 28.35 -6.91
C LYS A 149 9.25 28.15 -5.39
N ILE A 150 8.96 26.95 -4.91
CA ILE A 150 8.92 26.67 -3.47
C ILE A 150 10.32 26.47 -2.89
N ILE A 151 11.23 25.79 -3.58
CA ILE A 151 12.63 25.66 -3.14
C ILE A 151 13.29 27.03 -3.05
N PHE A 152 13.04 27.91 -4.03
CA PHE A 152 13.56 29.28 -4.00
C PHE A 152 13.05 30.06 -2.78
N LEU A 153 11.76 29.94 -2.44
CA LEU A 153 11.19 30.55 -1.24
C LEU A 153 11.79 29.99 0.07
N ILE A 154 12.07 28.68 0.12
CA ILE A 154 12.73 28.05 1.27
C ILE A 154 14.13 28.64 1.44
N ILE A 155 14.94 28.67 0.37
CA ILE A 155 16.31 29.22 0.40
C ILE A 155 16.28 30.69 0.85
N LEU A 156 15.38 31.51 0.30
CA LEU A 156 15.21 32.90 0.69
C LEU A 156 14.85 33.05 2.18
N SER A 157 13.95 32.22 2.70
CA SER A 157 13.55 32.24 4.11
C SER A 157 14.70 31.84 5.05
N THR A 158 15.49 30.83 4.69
CA THR A 158 16.67 30.43 5.45
C THR A 158 17.73 31.51 5.45
N LEU A 159 17.95 32.18 4.30
CA LEU A 159 18.87 33.32 4.20
C LEU A 159 18.42 34.48 5.10
N HIS A 160 17.12 34.80 5.11
CA HIS A 160 16.55 35.82 6.01
C HIS A 160 16.73 35.44 7.49
N HIS A 161 16.47 34.19 7.86
CA HIS A 161 16.68 33.73 9.24
C HIS A 161 18.15 33.83 9.66
N ILE A 162 19.09 33.41 8.79
CA ILE A 162 20.53 33.56 9.05
C ILE A 162 20.88 35.03 9.25
N THR A 163 20.44 35.92 8.34
CA THR A 163 20.71 37.36 8.49
C THR A 163 20.12 37.93 9.79
N ALA A 164 18.89 37.57 10.14
CA ALA A 164 18.25 38.03 11.38
C ALA A 164 19.01 37.55 12.62
N THR A 165 19.47 36.29 12.64
CA THR A 165 20.29 35.75 13.74
C THR A 165 21.63 36.48 13.86
N VAL A 166 22.30 36.75 12.73
CA VAL A 166 23.56 37.54 12.72
C VAL A 166 23.32 38.95 13.26
N PHE A 167 22.26 39.65 12.82
CA PHE A 167 21.92 40.98 13.33
C PHE A 167 21.58 40.98 14.83
N THR A 168 20.88 39.96 15.34
CA THR A 168 20.60 39.85 16.79
C THR A 168 21.86 39.59 17.61
N LEU A 169 22.81 38.80 17.08
CA LEU A 169 24.09 38.56 17.75
C LEU A 169 24.95 39.83 17.76
N GLU A 170 25.03 40.55 16.63
CA GLU A 170 25.72 41.84 16.58
C GLU A 170 25.10 42.86 17.54
N ALA A 171 23.76 42.95 17.60
CA ALA A 171 23.06 43.83 18.54
C ALA A 171 23.32 43.43 20.01
N PHE A 172 23.41 42.14 20.31
CA PHE A 172 23.78 41.64 21.64
C PHE A 172 25.21 42.04 22.03
N PHE A 173 26.17 41.84 21.12
CA PHE A 173 27.57 42.27 21.35
C PHE A 173 27.72 43.80 21.44
N LEU A 174 26.92 44.58 20.70
CA LEU A 174 26.88 46.03 20.83
C LEU A 174 26.29 46.47 22.18
N ALA A 175 25.21 45.83 22.64
CA ALA A 175 24.59 46.13 23.92
C ALA A 175 25.52 45.83 25.11
N ASP A 176 26.29 44.73 25.02
CA ASP A 176 27.34 44.39 26.00
C ASP A 176 28.50 45.40 25.98
N ALA A 177 28.87 45.91 24.79
CA ALA A 177 29.93 46.92 24.65
C ALA A 177 29.52 48.32 25.14
N ILE A 178 28.23 48.65 25.14
CA ILE A 178 27.69 49.96 25.57
C ILE A 178 27.44 50.01 27.08
N ASN A 179 27.49 48.88 27.80
CA ASN A 179 27.33 48.85 29.25
C ASN A 179 28.59 48.38 30.02
N PRO A 180 29.73 49.09 29.91
CA PRO A 180 30.89 48.79 30.74
C PRO A 180 30.69 49.38 32.14
N THR A 181 30.53 48.48 33.12
CA THR A 181 30.93 48.65 34.52
C THR A 181 30.13 49.61 35.41
N ASN A 182 29.63 49.06 36.53
CA ASN A 182 30.08 49.52 37.83
C ASN A 182 30.85 48.36 38.49
N GLY A 183 32.17 48.55 38.69
CA GLY A 183 33.03 47.75 39.58
C GLY A 183 32.56 47.87 41.04
N GLU A 184 32.92 47.01 41.98
CA GLU A 184 34.23 46.53 42.46
C GLU A 184 33.92 45.36 43.44
N SER A 185 34.77 44.44 43.89
CA SER A 185 36.18 44.06 43.74
C SER A 185 36.36 42.61 44.26
N ARG A 186 37.53 42.04 43.92
CA ARG A 186 38.17 40.71 44.14
C ARG A 186 37.92 40.05 45.52
N ASP A 187 37.89 38.71 45.70
CA ASP A 187 39.01 37.80 45.39
C ASP A 187 38.63 36.29 45.23
N LYS A 188 39.54 35.57 44.53
CA LYS A 188 39.58 34.23 43.87
C LYS A 188 39.46 32.93 44.75
N PRO A 189 39.51 31.67 44.23
CA PRO A 189 39.37 31.15 42.83
C PRO A 189 38.57 29.79 42.65
N ARG A 190 38.45 29.40 41.37
CA ARG A 190 38.17 28.07 40.74
C ARG A 190 36.71 27.59 40.68
N GLY A 191 36.18 27.52 39.45
CA GLY A 191 35.03 26.72 39.08
C GLY A 191 35.03 26.42 37.56
N PRO A 192 34.80 25.16 37.14
CA PRO A 192 34.79 24.77 35.73
C PRO A 192 33.42 25.01 35.06
N VAL A 193 33.50 25.02 33.74
CA VAL A 193 32.43 25.13 32.73
C VAL A 193 31.24 24.21 33.03
N ALA A 194 30.04 24.79 33.01
CA ALA A 194 28.78 24.05 33.14
C ALA A 194 28.32 23.49 31.79
N VAL A 195 28.34 22.17 31.69
CA VAL A 195 27.60 21.38 30.70
C VAL A 195 26.18 21.21 31.23
N ILE A 196 25.18 21.55 30.42
CA ILE A 196 23.77 21.27 30.71
C ILE A 196 23.48 19.81 30.32
N THR A 197 23.25 18.97 31.33
CA THR A 197 22.53 17.69 31.19
C THR A 197 21.37 17.68 32.16
N PHE A 198 20.16 17.47 31.64
CA PHE A 198 18.98 17.14 32.44
C PHE A 198 19.14 15.73 33.01
N SER A 199 19.01 15.58 34.33
CA SER A 199 18.94 14.29 35.00
C SER A 199 17.73 14.21 35.94
N GLN A 200 17.33 12.96 36.16
CA GLN A 200 16.11 12.50 36.80
C GLN A 200 16.13 12.62 38.34
N ARG A 201 14.92 12.80 38.89
CA ARG A 201 14.38 12.30 40.17
C ARG A 201 14.93 12.86 41.50
N ALA A 202 14.00 13.41 42.29
CA ALA A 202 14.04 13.33 43.75
C ALA A 202 12.62 13.31 44.35
N VAL A 203 12.16 12.15 44.84
CA VAL A 203 11.29 12.04 46.04
C VAL A 203 11.54 10.65 46.66
N ARG A 204 12.08 10.62 47.89
CA ARG A 204 12.00 9.47 48.81
C ARG A 204 11.75 10.02 50.22
N ALA A 205 10.73 9.51 50.88
CA ALA A 205 10.66 9.41 52.34
C ALA A 205 9.88 8.14 52.69
N ALA A 206 10.57 7.16 53.26
CA ALA A 206 10.01 5.86 53.65
C ALA A 206 9.71 5.85 55.16
N ARG A 207 8.51 5.34 55.51
CA ARG A 207 8.09 5.04 56.90
C ARG A 207 8.24 3.54 57.18
N ARG A 208 8.60 3.24 58.43
CA ARG A 208 8.78 1.90 59.02
C ARG A 208 7.44 1.15 59.12
N VAL A 209 7.46 -0.16 58.89
CA VAL A 209 6.41 -1.10 59.37
C VAL A 209 7.09 -2.35 59.94
N ASP A 210 6.54 -2.75 61.07
CA ASP A 210 6.96 -3.77 62.03
C ASP A 210 6.58 -5.20 61.55
N GLN A 211 7.45 -6.18 61.82
CA GLN A 211 7.28 -7.59 61.46
C GLN A 211 6.88 -8.40 62.70
N ARG A 212 5.57 -8.67 62.89
CA ARG A 212 5.07 -9.82 63.66
C ARG A 212 3.76 -10.31 63.06
N ASN A 213 3.60 -11.63 63.00
CA ASN A 213 2.46 -12.42 62.50
C ASN A 213 2.51 -12.85 61.02
N ILE A 214 3.52 -13.65 60.68
CA ILE A 214 3.46 -14.58 59.54
C ILE A 214 3.66 -15.98 60.11
N CYS A 215 2.58 -16.69 60.46
CA CYS A 215 2.66 -18.15 60.62
C CYS A 215 1.31 -18.89 60.55
N THR A 216 0.16 -18.21 60.59
CA THR A 216 -1.15 -18.90 60.62
C THR A 216 -1.98 -18.79 59.33
N THR A 217 -1.57 -17.98 58.35
CA THR A 217 -2.31 -17.79 57.08
C THR A 217 -1.79 -18.66 55.92
N PHE A 218 -0.66 -19.36 56.09
CA PHE A 218 -0.03 -20.13 55.00
C PHE A 218 -0.67 -21.50 54.73
N THR A 219 -1.42 -22.07 55.69
CA THR A 219 -1.97 -23.42 55.56
C THR A 219 -3.31 -23.47 54.81
N SER A 220 -4.08 -22.37 54.83
CA SER A 220 -5.36 -22.29 54.11
C SER A 220 -5.19 -21.94 52.63
N LEU A 221 -4.20 -21.11 52.27
CA LEU A 221 -3.91 -20.74 50.88
C LEU A 221 -3.39 -21.95 50.07
N ARG A 222 -2.64 -22.86 50.69
CA ARG A 222 -2.09 -24.05 50.02
C ARG A 222 -3.15 -25.08 49.62
N LYS A 223 -4.32 -25.11 50.29
CA LYS A 223 -5.44 -26.00 49.95
C LYS A 223 -6.36 -25.44 48.86
N VAL A 224 -6.39 -24.11 48.69
CA VAL A 224 -7.10 -23.45 47.57
C VAL A 224 -6.29 -23.59 46.29
N GLN A 225 -4.98 -23.34 46.36
CA GLN A 225 -4.05 -23.50 45.23
C GLN A 225 -4.11 -24.92 44.63
N LEU A 226 -4.07 -25.97 45.47
CA LEU A 226 -4.08 -27.36 45.01
C LEU A 226 -5.42 -27.84 44.41
N ARG A 227 -6.53 -27.10 44.62
CA ARG A 227 -7.83 -27.38 43.98
C ARG A 227 -7.97 -26.64 42.65
N GLU A 228 -7.50 -25.39 42.58
CA GLU A 228 -7.41 -24.64 41.31
C GLU A 228 -6.45 -25.33 40.33
N ASP A 229 -5.31 -25.84 40.83
CA ASP A 229 -4.33 -26.56 39.99
C ASP A 229 -4.92 -27.89 39.45
N ALA A 230 -5.83 -28.55 40.17
CA ALA A 230 -6.47 -29.79 39.73
C ALA A 230 -7.59 -29.55 38.70
N GLU A 231 -8.41 -28.49 38.85
CA GLU A 231 -9.41 -28.09 37.85
C GLU A 231 -8.76 -27.50 36.57
N LEU A 232 -7.60 -26.84 36.69
CA LEU A 232 -6.79 -26.40 35.55
C LEU A 232 -6.14 -27.56 34.77
N THR A 233 -5.91 -28.71 35.42
CA THR A 233 -5.33 -29.90 34.77
C THR A 233 -6.38 -30.71 34.00
N GLU A 234 -7.66 -30.67 34.38
CA GLU A 234 -8.74 -31.34 33.63
C GLU A 234 -9.30 -30.51 32.46
N MET A 235 -9.02 -29.19 32.40
CA MET A 235 -9.42 -28.33 31.28
C MET A 235 -8.40 -28.26 30.12
N SER A 236 -7.23 -28.89 30.22
CA SER A 236 -6.15 -28.74 29.21
C SER A 236 -6.02 -29.88 28.19
N GLN A 237 -7.09 -30.63 27.91
CA GLN A 237 -7.11 -31.63 26.82
C GLN A 237 -7.78 -31.13 25.52
N THR A 238 -7.85 -29.82 25.29
CA THR A 238 -7.92 -29.29 23.92
C THR A 238 -6.53 -28.82 23.54
N GLN A 239 -5.83 -29.59 22.72
CA GLN A 239 -4.56 -29.19 22.14
C GLN A 239 -4.81 -27.91 21.32
N ASP A 240 -4.39 -26.75 21.86
CA ASP A 240 -4.67 -25.45 21.26
C ASP A 240 -4.00 -25.39 19.89
N LYS A 241 -4.80 -25.30 18.83
CA LYS A 241 -4.29 -25.31 17.45
C LYS A 241 -3.31 -24.14 17.25
N PRO A 242 -2.16 -24.36 16.60
CA PRO A 242 -1.25 -23.25 16.26
C PRO A 242 -1.98 -22.17 15.46
N GLU A 243 -1.65 -20.91 15.73
CA GLU A 243 -2.37 -19.76 15.19
C GLU A 243 -1.70 -19.21 13.93
N ILE A 244 -2.53 -18.87 12.92
CA ILE A 244 -2.11 -18.11 11.74
C ILE A 244 -2.98 -16.86 11.63
N VAL A 245 -2.34 -15.70 11.44
CA VAL A 245 -3.04 -14.43 11.29
C VAL A 245 -3.41 -14.20 9.84
N PHE A 246 -4.71 -14.13 9.54
CA PHE A 246 -5.22 -13.70 8.25
C PHE A 246 -5.42 -12.18 8.22
N VAL A 247 -4.59 -11.50 7.44
CA VAL A 247 -4.62 -10.03 7.34
C VAL A 247 -5.60 -9.60 6.25
N THR A 248 -6.74 -9.08 6.68
CA THR A 248 -7.77 -8.53 5.79
C THR A 248 -8.73 -7.63 6.58
N GLY A 249 -9.09 -6.49 6.01
CA GLY A 249 -10.23 -5.68 6.46
C GLY A 249 -11.55 -6.04 5.77
N ASN A 250 -11.53 -6.94 4.77
CA ASN A 250 -12.73 -7.33 4.02
C ASN A 250 -13.46 -8.48 4.74
N LYS A 251 -14.60 -8.14 5.35
CA LYS A 251 -15.44 -9.07 6.11
C LYS A 251 -16.04 -10.19 5.24
N ASP A 252 -16.32 -9.93 3.98
CA ASP A 252 -16.86 -10.94 3.06
C ASP A 252 -15.79 -11.99 2.70
N LYS A 253 -14.54 -11.54 2.45
CA LYS A 253 -13.39 -12.45 2.28
C LYS A 253 -13.19 -13.32 3.51
N LEU A 254 -13.18 -12.71 4.69
CA LEU A 254 -13.05 -13.44 5.95
C LEU A 254 -14.14 -14.51 6.10
N ARG A 255 -15.40 -14.14 5.87
CA ARG A 255 -16.53 -15.08 5.93
C ARG A 255 -16.35 -16.25 4.96
N GLU A 256 -16.03 -15.99 3.70
CA GLU A 256 -15.84 -17.06 2.70
C GLU A 256 -14.68 -17.97 3.09
N VAL A 257 -13.51 -17.43 3.47
CA VAL A 257 -12.34 -18.23 3.87
C VAL A 257 -12.64 -19.11 5.08
N THR A 258 -13.28 -18.56 6.12
CA THR A 258 -13.66 -19.32 7.31
C THR A 258 -14.65 -20.45 6.98
N GLN A 259 -15.62 -20.20 6.10
CA GLN A 259 -16.56 -21.22 5.64
C GLN A 259 -15.87 -22.35 4.86
N ILE A 260 -14.92 -22.01 3.98
CA ILE A 260 -14.22 -23.01 3.14
C ILE A 260 -13.24 -23.86 3.96
N LEU A 261 -12.52 -23.25 4.92
CA LEU A 261 -11.54 -23.98 5.74
C LEU A 261 -12.22 -25.00 6.68
N GLY A 262 -13.35 -24.62 7.28
CA GLY A 262 -14.11 -25.46 8.19
C GLY A 262 -13.35 -25.87 9.46
N GLU A 263 -13.99 -26.68 10.31
CA GLU A 263 -13.43 -27.07 11.62
C GLU A 263 -12.25 -28.05 11.52
N GLY A 264 -12.13 -28.77 10.40
CA GLY A 264 -11.08 -29.74 10.13
C GLY A 264 -9.72 -29.15 9.76
N PHE A 265 -9.58 -27.82 9.69
CA PHE A 265 -8.31 -27.17 9.41
C PHE A 265 -7.39 -27.23 10.65
N PRO A 266 -6.09 -27.63 10.51
CA PRO A 266 -5.21 -27.89 11.65
C PRO A 266 -4.74 -26.63 12.40
N PHE A 267 -4.94 -25.43 11.85
CA PHE A 267 -4.57 -24.16 12.47
C PHE A 267 -5.80 -23.37 12.90
N LYS A 268 -5.62 -22.51 13.91
CA LYS A 268 -6.59 -21.48 14.28
C LYS A 268 -6.33 -20.23 13.45
N ILE A 269 -7.29 -19.84 12.60
CA ILE A 269 -7.20 -18.57 11.87
C ILE A 269 -7.72 -17.43 12.75
N THR A 270 -6.88 -16.44 12.99
CA THR A 270 -7.30 -15.15 13.57
C THR A 270 -7.28 -14.06 12.52
N ASN A 271 -8.04 -12.99 12.71
CA ASN A 271 -8.09 -11.88 11.76
C ASN A 271 -7.47 -10.62 12.36
N GLN A 272 -6.70 -9.88 11.56
CA GLN A 272 -6.26 -8.53 11.86
C GLN A 272 -6.49 -7.62 10.65
N ASP A 273 -7.06 -6.44 10.92
CA ASP A 273 -7.25 -5.38 9.93
C ASP A 273 -6.06 -4.42 10.04
N ILE A 274 -5.05 -4.65 9.22
CA ILE A 274 -3.84 -3.82 9.15
C ILE A 274 -3.82 -3.14 7.78
N ASP A 275 -3.58 -1.83 7.79
CA ASP A 275 -3.34 -1.06 6.57
C ASP A 275 -1.97 -1.44 6.01
N LEU A 276 -1.97 -2.13 4.87
CA LEU A 276 -0.78 -2.57 4.17
C LEU A 276 -0.65 -1.80 2.85
N PRO A 277 0.60 -1.51 2.42
CA PRO A 277 0.83 -1.00 1.08
C PRO A 277 0.28 -1.98 0.03
N GLU A 278 -0.42 -1.45 -0.96
CA GLU A 278 -0.84 -2.21 -2.13
C GLU A 278 0.23 -2.01 -3.21
N TYR A 279 0.78 -3.10 -3.75
CA TYR A 279 1.90 -3.06 -4.71
C TYR A 279 1.42 -3.21 -6.15
N GLN A 280 2.12 -2.61 -7.10
CA GLN A 280 1.95 -2.91 -8.53
C GLN A 280 2.91 -4.02 -8.94
N GLY A 281 2.50 -4.86 -9.88
CA GLY A 281 3.32 -5.93 -10.42
C GLY A 281 2.44 -7.04 -10.99
N GLU A 282 3.05 -8.18 -11.28
CA GLU A 282 2.28 -9.38 -11.58
C GLU A 282 1.63 -9.94 -10.29
N PRO A 283 0.50 -10.66 -10.38
CA PRO A 283 -0.27 -11.08 -9.20
C PRO A 283 0.54 -11.78 -8.11
N ASP A 284 1.46 -12.66 -8.49
CA ASP A 284 2.31 -13.41 -7.55
C ASP A 284 3.27 -12.49 -6.80
N GLU A 285 3.86 -11.50 -7.49
CA GLU A 285 4.77 -10.52 -6.91
C GLU A 285 4.04 -9.63 -5.91
N VAL A 286 2.84 -9.15 -6.28
CA VAL A 286 1.99 -8.33 -5.43
C VAL A 286 1.65 -9.06 -4.13
N SER A 287 1.23 -10.32 -4.23
CA SER A 287 0.88 -11.12 -3.05
C SER A 287 2.10 -11.44 -2.17
N ARG A 288 3.28 -11.69 -2.76
CA ARG A 288 4.53 -11.87 -1.99
C ARG A 288 4.91 -10.62 -1.22
N LEU A 289 4.98 -9.47 -1.89
CA LEU A 289 5.35 -8.20 -1.27
C LEU A 289 4.38 -7.82 -0.14
N LYS A 290 3.07 -8.02 -0.36
CA LYS A 290 2.04 -7.79 0.65
C LYS A 290 2.20 -8.72 1.86
N CYS A 291 2.49 -10.00 1.63
CA CYS A 291 2.73 -10.98 2.69
C CYS A 291 3.99 -10.64 3.50
N GLN A 292 5.05 -10.22 2.80
CA GLN A 292 6.28 -9.75 3.42
C GLN A 292 6.01 -8.54 4.33
N SER A 293 5.32 -7.51 3.84
CA SER A 293 4.95 -6.34 4.66
C SER A 293 4.07 -6.72 5.85
N ALA A 294 3.13 -7.63 5.66
CA ALA A 294 2.30 -8.15 6.75
C ALA A 294 3.14 -8.81 7.84
N TYR A 295 4.07 -9.69 7.44
CA TYR A 295 4.97 -10.36 8.36
C TYR A 295 5.92 -9.39 9.06
N GLU A 296 6.40 -8.37 8.37
CA GLU A 296 7.27 -7.34 8.94
C GLU A 296 6.63 -6.58 10.10
N ILE A 297 5.31 -6.41 10.09
CA ILE A 297 4.54 -5.77 11.16
C ILE A 297 4.15 -6.78 12.23
N ILE A 298 3.63 -7.94 11.85
CA ILE A 298 3.01 -8.91 12.76
C ILE A 298 4.04 -9.79 13.49
N LYS A 299 5.15 -10.15 12.83
CA LYS A 299 6.20 -11.05 13.35
C LYS A 299 5.69 -12.41 13.85
N ARG A 300 4.65 -12.94 13.21
CA ARG A 300 4.03 -14.26 13.46
C ARG A 300 3.61 -14.88 12.11
N PRO A 301 3.26 -16.17 12.04
CA PRO A 301 2.73 -16.76 10.81
C PRO A 301 1.53 -15.96 10.28
N VAL A 302 1.61 -15.57 9.00
CA VAL A 302 0.60 -14.69 8.37
C VAL A 302 0.15 -15.24 7.03
N ILE A 303 -1.12 -15.01 6.73
CA ILE A 303 -1.72 -15.19 5.41
C ILE A 303 -2.28 -13.84 4.95
N VAL A 304 -2.05 -13.50 3.69
CA VAL A 304 -2.72 -12.39 2.98
C VAL A 304 -3.45 -12.93 1.76
N GLU A 305 -4.46 -12.20 1.29
CA GLU A 305 -5.18 -12.54 0.06
C GLU A 305 -5.30 -11.34 -0.88
N ASP A 306 -4.85 -11.53 -2.12
CA ASP A 306 -5.17 -10.65 -3.24
C ASP A 306 -6.13 -11.32 -4.23
N THR A 307 -7.01 -10.50 -4.77
CA THR A 307 -8.01 -10.93 -5.74
C THR A 307 -7.89 -10.10 -6.99
N CYS A 308 -7.70 -10.76 -8.12
CA CYS A 308 -7.60 -10.16 -9.44
C CYS A 308 -8.84 -10.50 -10.27
N LEU A 309 -9.26 -9.56 -11.11
CA LEU A 309 -10.17 -9.83 -12.23
C LEU A 309 -9.44 -9.47 -13.52
N CYS A 310 -9.17 -10.49 -14.33
CA CYS A 310 -8.22 -10.44 -15.42
C CYS A 310 -8.97 -10.58 -16.75
N PHE A 311 -8.92 -9.56 -17.63
CA PHE A 311 -9.54 -9.63 -18.94
C PHE A 311 -8.52 -10.16 -19.95
N ASN A 312 -8.88 -11.19 -20.72
CA ASN A 312 -7.95 -11.82 -21.65
C ASN A 312 -7.54 -10.85 -22.77
N ALA A 313 -8.49 -10.07 -23.28
CA ALA A 313 -8.25 -9.01 -24.26
C ALA A 313 -7.28 -7.90 -23.81
N MET A 314 -6.99 -7.81 -22.50
CA MET A 314 -6.09 -6.82 -21.93
C MET A 314 -4.87 -7.46 -21.25
N GLU A 315 -4.49 -8.67 -21.66
CA GLU A 315 -3.39 -9.46 -21.08
C GLU A 315 -3.45 -9.55 -19.54
N GLY A 316 -4.67 -9.73 -19.04
CA GLY A 316 -4.97 -9.89 -17.62
C GLY A 316 -5.19 -8.57 -16.84
N LEU A 317 -5.19 -7.41 -17.49
CA LEU A 317 -5.65 -6.16 -16.84
C LEU A 317 -7.19 -6.14 -16.69
N PRO A 318 -7.76 -5.39 -15.74
CA PRO A 318 -7.08 -4.59 -14.70
C PRO A 318 -6.38 -5.45 -13.62
N GLY A 319 -6.66 -6.75 -13.53
CA GLY A 319 -5.91 -7.70 -12.71
C GLY A 319 -5.82 -7.28 -11.25
N PRO A 320 -4.62 -7.11 -10.67
CA PRO A 320 -4.44 -6.72 -9.27
C PRO A 320 -4.94 -5.30 -8.97
N TYR A 321 -5.22 -4.48 -9.99
CA TYR A 321 -5.71 -3.12 -9.84
C TYR A 321 -7.25 -3.04 -9.76
N ILE A 322 -7.96 -4.18 -9.83
CA ILE A 322 -9.44 -4.24 -9.93
C ILE A 322 -10.16 -3.44 -8.84
N LYS A 323 -9.63 -3.38 -7.60
CA LYS A 323 -10.17 -2.58 -6.50
C LYS A 323 -10.34 -1.11 -6.88
N TRP A 324 -9.34 -0.53 -7.57
CA TRP A 324 -9.35 0.88 -7.97
C TRP A 324 -10.32 1.12 -9.12
N PHE A 325 -10.33 0.24 -10.12
CA PHE A 325 -11.27 0.33 -11.23
C PHE A 325 -12.71 0.22 -10.75
N LEU A 326 -13.02 -0.82 -9.99
CA LEU A 326 -14.36 -1.00 -9.41
C LEU A 326 -14.79 0.22 -8.57
N LYS A 327 -13.89 0.79 -7.76
CA LYS A 327 -14.19 1.99 -6.95
C LYS A 327 -14.51 3.23 -7.80
N LYS A 328 -13.80 3.43 -8.92
CA LYS A 328 -13.90 4.64 -9.75
C LYS A 328 -15.02 4.59 -10.78
N ILE A 329 -15.22 3.44 -11.41
CA ILE A 329 -16.14 3.32 -12.56
C ILE A 329 -17.27 2.31 -12.34
N GLY A 330 -17.23 1.55 -11.24
CA GLY A 330 -18.22 0.50 -10.96
C GLY A 330 -18.20 -0.63 -11.98
N SER A 331 -19.08 -1.61 -11.77
CA SER A 331 -19.17 -2.79 -12.64
C SER A 331 -19.67 -2.48 -14.05
N GLU A 332 -20.51 -1.44 -14.21
CA GLU A 332 -20.93 -0.98 -15.53
C GLU A 332 -19.75 -0.39 -16.32
N GLY A 333 -18.87 0.37 -15.64
CA GLY A 333 -17.65 0.87 -16.26
C GLY A 333 -16.69 -0.25 -16.68
N LEU A 334 -16.53 -1.29 -15.84
CA LEU A 334 -15.73 -2.46 -16.19
C LEU A 334 -16.22 -3.15 -17.47
N PHE A 335 -17.54 -3.31 -17.62
CA PHE A 335 -18.14 -3.84 -18.84
C PHE A 335 -17.89 -2.91 -20.05
N LYS A 336 -18.10 -1.60 -19.89
CA LYS A 336 -17.88 -0.61 -20.96
C LYS A 336 -16.43 -0.53 -21.45
N MET A 337 -15.45 -0.75 -20.57
CA MET A 337 -14.03 -0.78 -20.94
C MET A 337 -13.69 -1.84 -21.99
N LEU A 338 -14.50 -2.90 -22.09
CA LEU A 338 -14.32 -3.98 -23.06
C LEU A 338 -15.04 -3.75 -24.39
N HIS A 339 -15.85 -2.69 -24.55
CA HIS A 339 -16.58 -2.43 -25.79
C HIS A 339 -15.68 -2.26 -27.03
N GLY A 340 -14.42 -1.82 -26.84
CA GLY A 340 -13.44 -1.70 -27.92
C GLY A 340 -12.73 -3.01 -28.29
N PHE A 341 -13.07 -4.11 -27.63
CA PHE A 341 -12.41 -5.42 -27.77
C PHE A 341 -13.45 -6.48 -28.17
N ASP A 342 -13.05 -7.39 -29.06
CA ASP A 342 -13.93 -8.49 -29.51
C ASP A 342 -14.04 -9.61 -28.45
N ASP A 343 -12.99 -9.78 -27.65
CA ASP A 343 -12.91 -10.80 -26.62
C ASP A 343 -13.33 -10.24 -25.25
N HIS A 344 -14.41 -10.78 -24.68
CA HIS A 344 -14.90 -10.47 -23.34
C HIS A 344 -14.61 -11.57 -22.32
N SER A 345 -13.85 -12.60 -22.72
CA SER A 345 -13.44 -13.65 -21.79
C SER A 345 -12.48 -13.09 -20.73
N ALA A 346 -12.62 -13.63 -19.53
CA ALA A 346 -11.89 -13.18 -18.36
C ALA A 346 -11.70 -14.33 -17.38
N PHE A 347 -10.85 -14.12 -16.39
CA PHE A 347 -10.75 -15.03 -15.26
C PHE A 347 -10.63 -14.26 -13.95
N ALA A 348 -11.25 -14.82 -12.91
CA ALA A 348 -11.04 -14.41 -11.54
C ALA A 348 -9.88 -15.20 -10.96
N LEU A 349 -8.94 -14.53 -10.30
CA LEU A 349 -7.79 -15.16 -9.63
C LEU A 349 -7.79 -14.74 -8.15
N ALA A 350 -7.72 -15.72 -7.26
CA ALA A 350 -7.38 -15.51 -5.85
C ALA A 350 -5.97 -16.04 -5.62
N SER A 351 -5.13 -15.22 -4.99
CA SER A 351 -3.77 -15.58 -4.55
C SER A 351 -3.70 -15.42 -3.04
N PHE A 352 -3.49 -16.54 -2.34
CA PHE A 352 -3.17 -16.55 -0.92
C PHE A 352 -1.66 -16.69 -0.77
N ALA A 353 -1.03 -15.75 -0.06
CA ALA A 353 0.39 -15.83 0.25
C ALA A 353 0.57 -16.08 1.75
N TYR A 354 1.35 -17.10 2.09
CA TYR A 354 1.63 -17.54 3.46
C TYR A 354 3.12 -17.36 3.79
N CYS A 355 3.39 -16.76 4.96
CA CYS A 355 4.72 -16.70 5.54
C CYS A 355 4.70 -17.39 6.90
N SER A 356 5.54 -18.41 7.08
CA SER A 356 5.68 -19.18 8.32
C SER A 356 6.56 -18.50 9.36
N GLY A 357 7.38 -17.52 8.95
CA GLY A 357 8.44 -16.95 9.77
C GLY A 357 9.68 -16.54 8.96
N ASN A 358 9.83 -17.10 7.76
CA ASN A 358 10.91 -16.81 6.83
C ASN A 358 10.36 -16.14 5.56
N VAL A 359 10.72 -14.87 5.34
CA VAL A 359 10.23 -14.07 4.20
C VAL A 359 10.76 -14.55 2.86
N GLU A 360 11.85 -15.31 2.85
CA GLU A 360 12.42 -15.92 1.63
C GLU A 360 11.61 -17.15 1.17
N GLU A 361 10.80 -17.73 2.06
CA GLU A 361 10.02 -18.97 1.84
C GLU A 361 8.52 -18.68 1.88
N ILE A 362 8.09 -17.61 1.20
CA ILE A 362 6.66 -17.31 1.05
C ILE A 362 6.03 -18.32 0.09
N GLU A 363 4.97 -18.99 0.53
CA GLU A 363 4.21 -19.92 -0.30
C GLU A 363 3.01 -19.20 -0.93
N ILE A 364 2.74 -19.45 -2.21
CA ILE A 364 1.57 -18.90 -2.92
C ILE A 364 0.63 -20.03 -3.32
N PHE A 365 -0.63 -19.89 -2.92
CA PHE A 365 -1.73 -20.76 -3.33
C PHE A 365 -2.68 -20.00 -4.24
N LYS A 366 -2.94 -20.54 -5.42
CA LYS A 366 -3.76 -19.89 -6.45
C LYS A 366 -5.00 -20.69 -6.76
N GLY A 367 -6.06 -19.97 -7.04
CA GLY A 367 -7.28 -20.51 -7.60
C GLY A 367 -7.80 -19.59 -8.68
N ILE A 368 -8.18 -20.18 -9.82
CA ILE A 368 -8.62 -19.46 -11.00
C ILE A 368 -10.01 -19.96 -11.36
N THR A 369 -10.92 -19.06 -11.73
CA THR A 369 -12.19 -19.42 -12.39
C THR A 369 -12.30 -18.62 -13.67
N ASN A 370 -12.42 -19.33 -14.79
CA ASN A 370 -12.65 -18.72 -16.11
C ASN A 370 -14.12 -18.31 -16.26
N GLY A 371 -14.35 -17.31 -17.10
CA GLY A 371 -15.66 -16.75 -17.34
C GLY A 371 -15.64 -15.67 -18.42
N THR A 372 -16.70 -14.88 -18.44
CA THR A 372 -16.89 -13.78 -19.38
C THR A 372 -17.40 -12.56 -18.63
N ILE A 373 -16.93 -11.38 -19.02
CA ILE A 373 -17.47 -10.12 -18.53
C ILE A 373 -18.76 -9.80 -19.27
N VAL A 374 -19.80 -9.50 -18.51
CA VAL A 374 -21.14 -9.26 -19.03
C VAL A 374 -21.71 -7.98 -18.41
N ARG A 375 -22.76 -7.43 -19.03
CA ARG A 375 -23.52 -6.33 -18.42
C ARG A 375 -23.95 -6.73 -16.99
N PRO A 376 -23.76 -5.86 -15.98
CA PRO A 376 -24.08 -6.14 -14.59
C PRO A 376 -25.50 -6.68 -14.38
N ARG A 377 -25.62 -7.80 -13.66
CA ARG A 377 -26.89 -8.41 -13.22
C ARG A 377 -26.73 -9.06 -11.85
N GLY A 378 -27.86 -9.26 -11.17
CA GLY A 378 -27.89 -9.82 -9.82
C GLY A 378 -27.75 -8.76 -8.73
N SER A 379 -28.11 -9.14 -7.50
CA SER A 379 -28.04 -8.29 -6.32
C SER A 379 -27.36 -8.97 -5.13
N GLN A 380 -26.97 -10.24 -5.29
CA GLN A 380 -26.24 -11.00 -4.27
C GLN A 380 -24.72 -10.83 -4.52
N GLY A 381 -23.88 -11.20 -3.56
CA GLY A 381 -22.42 -11.09 -3.72
C GLY A 381 -21.85 -9.69 -3.48
N PHE A 382 -20.58 -9.49 -3.88
CA PHE A 382 -19.86 -8.24 -3.62
C PHE A 382 -18.97 -7.80 -4.78
N GLY A 383 -18.85 -6.49 -4.92
CA GLY A 383 -17.95 -5.85 -5.88
C GLY A 383 -18.29 -6.17 -7.34
N TRP A 384 -17.37 -6.82 -8.04
CA TRP A 384 -17.48 -7.11 -9.48
C TRP A 384 -18.24 -8.41 -9.79
N ASP A 385 -18.73 -9.13 -8.77
CA ASP A 385 -19.52 -10.36 -8.93
C ASP A 385 -20.70 -10.19 -9.92
N VAL A 386 -21.29 -8.98 -9.96
CA VAL A 386 -22.43 -8.64 -10.84
C VAL A 386 -22.09 -8.66 -12.33
N CYS A 387 -20.83 -8.48 -12.73
CA CYS A 387 -20.42 -8.43 -14.13
C CYS A 387 -19.56 -9.62 -14.56
N PHE A 388 -19.40 -10.64 -13.72
CA PHE A 388 -18.62 -11.83 -14.04
C PHE A 388 -19.53 -13.06 -14.14
N LYS A 389 -19.61 -13.65 -15.34
CA LYS A 389 -20.33 -14.90 -15.62
C LYS A 389 -19.31 -16.05 -15.70
N PRO A 390 -19.24 -16.97 -14.72
CA PRO A 390 -18.32 -18.10 -14.78
C PRO A 390 -18.68 -19.08 -15.92
N ASP A 391 -17.68 -19.73 -16.50
CA ASP A 391 -17.88 -20.72 -17.55
C ASP A 391 -18.76 -21.88 -17.08
N GLY A 392 -19.67 -22.33 -17.94
CA GLY A 392 -20.64 -23.38 -17.63
C GLY A 392 -21.91 -22.92 -16.91
N TYR A 393 -22.05 -21.62 -16.65
CA TYR A 393 -23.22 -21.02 -16.00
C TYR A 393 -23.80 -19.86 -16.80
N GLU A 394 -25.11 -19.65 -16.68
CA GLU A 394 -25.78 -18.47 -17.26
C GLU A 394 -25.95 -17.32 -16.25
N GLN A 395 -25.83 -17.64 -14.96
CA GLN A 395 -25.88 -16.69 -13.85
C GLN A 395 -24.53 -15.98 -13.70
N THR A 396 -24.55 -14.69 -13.37
CA THR A 396 -23.36 -14.02 -12.81
C THR A 396 -23.09 -14.54 -11.40
N TYR A 397 -21.89 -14.31 -10.85
CA TYR A 397 -21.63 -14.63 -9.44
C TYR A 397 -22.64 -13.97 -8.49
N ALA A 398 -23.16 -12.79 -8.85
CA ALA A 398 -24.17 -12.09 -8.06
C ALA A 398 -25.60 -12.64 -8.19
N GLU A 399 -25.83 -13.55 -9.14
CA GLU A 399 -27.10 -14.26 -9.35
C GLU A 399 -27.07 -15.68 -8.74
N MET A 400 -25.89 -16.16 -8.33
CA MET A 400 -25.71 -17.45 -7.66
C MET A 400 -25.93 -17.32 -6.14
N SER A 401 -26.38 -18.41 -5.49
CA SER A 401 -26.34 -18.47 -4.02
C SER A 401 -24.89 -18.53 -3.53
N ALA A 402 -24.67 -18.21 -2.26
CA ALA A 402 -23.32 -18.26 -1.66
C ALA A 402 -22.72 -19.66 -1.75
N GLU A 403 -23.52 -20.71 -1.54
CA GLU A 403 -23.11 -22.11 -1.61
C GLU A 403 -22.68 -22.48 -3.03
N ALA A 404 -23.53 -22.17 -4.03
CA ALA A 404 -23.25 -22.46 -5.44
C ALA A 404 -22.01 -21.70 -5.95
N LYS A 405 -21.86 -20.42 -5.57
CA LYS A 405 -20.65 -19.65 -5.89
C LYS A 405 -19.43 -20.30 -5.25
N ASN A 406 -19.51 -20.63 -3.96
CA ASN A 406 -18.38 -21.22 -3.23
C ASN A 406 -17.88 -22.46 -3.94
N GLU A 407 -18.75 -23.36 -4.42
CA GLU A 407 -18.37 -24.59 -5.12
C GLU A 407 -17.40 -24.42 -6.28
N ILE A 408 -17.52 -23.34 -7.05
CA ILE A 408 -16.73 -23.08 -8.26
C ILE A 408 -15.72 -21.95 -8.12
N SER A 409 -15.78 -21.20 -7.02
CA SER A 409 -15.05 -19.95 -6.87
C SER A 409 -13.52 -20.13 -6.89
N HIS A 410 -12.86 -19.17 -7.52
CA HIS A 410 -11.42 -18.97 -7.49
C HIS A 410 -10.88 -18.96 -6.05
N ARG A 411 -11.61 -18.36 -5.10
CA ARG A 411 -11.25 -18.36 -3.68
C ARG A 411 -11.29 -19.75 -3.06
N LYS A 412 -12.34 -20.54 -3.29
CA LYS A 412 -12.40 -21.94 -2.82
C LYS A 412 -11.22 -22.75 -3.36
N ARG A 413 -10.95 -22.67 -4.66
CA ARG A 413 -9.82 -23.37 -5.30
C ARG A 413 -8.48 -23.02 -4.64
N ALA A 414 -8.25 -21.74 -4.36
CA ALA A 414 -7.02 -21.28 -3.71
C ALA A 414 -6.91 -21.76 -2.25
N VAL A 415 -8.01 -21.71 -1.50
CA VAL A 415 -8.09 -22.18 -0.11
C VAL A 415 -7.93 -23.70 -0.03
N GLU A 416 -8.47 -24.45 -0.98
CA GLU A 416 -8.27 -25.91 -1.07
C GLU A 416 -6.82 -26.29 -1.36
N ALA A 417 -6.15 -25.55 -2.25
CA ALA A 417 -4.71 -25.72 -2.49
C ALA A 417 -3.90 -25.45 -1.21
N MET A 418 -4.21 -24.36 -0.51
CA MET A 418 -3.60 -24.03 0.79
C MET A 418 -3.88 -25.09 1.86
N ARG A 419 -5.11 -25.58 1.94
CA ARG A 419 -5.52 -26.63 2.88
C ARG A 419 -4.74 -27.93 2.64
N THR A 420 -4.59 -28.32 1.37
CA THR A 420 -3.83 -29.51 0.97
C THR A 420 -2.38 -29.41 1.45
N TYR A 421 -1.72 -28.27 1.15
CA TYR A 421 -0.36 -27.99 1.62
C TYR A 421 -0.22 -28.13 3.15
N PHE A 422 -1.14 -27.57 3.93
CA PHE A 422 -1.07 -27.66 5.38
C PHE A 422 -1.34 -29.06 5.93
N LEU A 423 -2.17 -29.86 5.28
CA LEU A 423 -2.43 -31.23 5.70
C LEU A 423 -1.23 -32.15 5.41
N GLU A 424 -0.60 -32.00 4.24
CA GLU A 424 0.58 -32.77 3.86
C GLU A 424 1.79 -32.45 4.74
N ASN A 425 2.04 -31.16 5.03
CA ASN A 425 3.17 -30.76 5.86
C ASN A 425 2.96 -31.05 7.36
N ASN A 426 1.72 -31.03 7.87
CA ASN A 426 1.46 -31.49 9.24
C ASN A 426 1.59 -33.01 9.40
N ALA A 427 1.19 -33.79 8.40
CA ALA A 427 1.38 -35.24 8.41
C ALA A 427 2.87 -35.63 8.40
N SER A 428 3.69 -34.82 7.72
CA SER A 428 5.14 -35.00 7.63
C SER A 428 5.85 -34.77 8.96
N HIS A 429 5.41 -33.80 9.76
CA HIS A 429 5.96 -33.55 11.10
C HIS A 429 5.55 -34.60 12.14
N ASN A 430 4.37 -35.21 12.02
CA ASN A 430 3.91 -36.26 12.93
C ASN A 430 4.50 -37.66 12.64
N ASN A 431 5.08 -37.88 11.45
CA ASN A 431 5.70 -39.15 11.07
C ASN A 431 7.21 -39.23 11.36
N VAL A 432 7.81 -38.15 11.86
CA VAL A 432 9.26 -38.05 12.15
C VAL A 432 9.54 -37.92 13.66
N SER A 433 8.49 -37.90 14.50
CA SER A 433 8.57 -37.82 15.97
C SER A 433 8.46 -39.16 16.66
#